data_AF-A0A5S9ITE9-F1
#
_entry.id   AF-A0A5S9ITE9-F1
#
_cell.length_a   1.000
_cell.length_b   1.000
_cell.length_c   1.000
_cell.angle_alpha   90.00
_cell.angle_beta   90.00
_cell.angle_gamma   90.00
#
_symmetry.space_group_name_H-M   'P 1'
#
loop_
_entity.id
_entity.type
_entity.pdbx_description
1 polymer ?
#
loop_
_entity_poly.entity_id
_entity_poly.type
_entity_poly.pdbx_seq_one_letter_code
_entity_poly.pdbx_strand_id
1 'polypeptide(L)'
;MKHYLCLIVCCAVLFAQEKPKTLAEALGYDSDAKIVILNADDYGMCHAENLGTQKVLEAGIVSSTTMMMPCPWVLEAVEYIKKTI
;
A
#
# COMPACT_ATOMS: atom_id res chain seq x y z
N MET A 1 -49.94 1.72 21.12
CA MET A 1 -48.82 0.75 21.17
C MET A 1 -48.07 0.61 19.82
N LYS A 2 -48.75 0.45 18.67
CA LYS A 2 -48.08 0.37 17.34
C LYS A 2 -47.24 1.60 16.96
N HIS A 3 -47.67 2.82 17.31
CA HIS A 3 -46.92 4.04 16.99
C HIS A 3 -45.60 4.18 17.77
N TYR A 4 -45.56 3.75 19.03
CA TYR A 4 -44.33 3.74 19.84
C TYR A 4 -43.31 2.71 19.34
N LEU A 5 -43.80 1.54 18.91
CA LEU A 5 -42.94 0.52 18.30
C LEU A 5 -42.33 1.03 16.98
N CYS A 6 -43.12 1.73 16.16
CA CYS A 6 -42.64 2.36 14.93
C CYS A 6 -41.59 3.45 15.19
N LEU A 7 -41.76 4.24 16.25
CA LEU A 7 -40.82 5.28 16.66
C LEU A 7 -39.47 4.70 17.11
N ILE A 8 -39.50 3.60 17.87
CA ILE A 8 -38.30 2.91 18.36
C ILE A 8 -37.51 2.28 17.19
N VAL A 9 -38.19 1.63 16.25
CA VAL A 9 -37.56 1.06 15.05
C VAL A 9 -36.94 2.15 14.17
N CYS A 10 -37.65 3.27 13.97
CA CYS A 10 -37.13 4.40 13.18
C CYS A 10 -35.87 5.01 13.82
N CYS A 11 -35.86 5.17 15.15
CA CYS A 11 -34.69 5.62 15.90
C CYS A 11 -33.49 4.67 15.72
N ALA A 12 -33.71 3.35 15.82
CA ALA A 12 -32.65 2.36 15.67
C ALA A 12 -31.98 2.37 14.27
N VAL A 13 -32.74 2.64 13.21
CA VAL A 13 -32.20 2.79 11.85
C VAL A 13 -31.39 4.08 11.71
N LEU A 14 -31.82 5.18 12.34
CA LEU A 14 -31.08 6.44 12.36
C LEU A 14 -29.76 6.38 13.16
N PHE A 15 -29.67 5.47 14.14
CA PHE A 15 -28.45 5.20 14.91
C PHE A 15 -27.63 4.02 14.37
N ALA A 16 -28.00 3.45 13.22
CA ALA A 16 -27.17 2.44 12.58
C ALA A 16 -25.87 3.09 12.12
N GLN A 17 -24.76 2.66 12.72
CA GLN A 17 -23.43 3.20 12.43
C GLN A 17 -22.96 2.63 11.09
N GLU A 18 -22.71 3.50 10.09
CA GLU A 18 -22.03 3.05 8.88
C GLU A 18 -20.61 2.61 9.22
N LYS A 19 -20.23 1.45 8.72
CA LYS A 19 -18.86 0.94 8.88
C LYS A 19 -17.91 1.93 8.19
N PRO A 20 -16.88 2.44 8.88
CA PRO A 20 -15.92 3.33 8.24
C PRO A 20 -15.23 2.59 7.09
N LYS A 21 -15.06 3.30 5.97
CA LYS A 21 -14.31 2.77 4.83
C LYS A 21 -12.90 2.39 5.26
N THR A 22 -12.44 1.23 4.83
CA THR A 22 -11.04 0.84 4.91
C THR A 22 -10.18 1.73 4.01
N LEU A 23 -8.86 1.75 4.24
CA LEU A 23 -7.94 2.45 3.35
C LEU A 23 -8.04 1.94 1.91
N ALA A 24 -8.21 0.63 1.72
CA ALA A 24 -8.37 0.04 0.39
C ALA A 24 -9.63 0.58 -0.31
N GLU A 25 -10.77 0.61 0.37
CA GLU A 25 -12.01 1.20 -0.16
C GLU A 25 -11.88 2.70 -0.42
N ALA A 26 -11.15 3.43 0.43
CA ALA A 26 -10.87 4.85 0.23
C ALA A 26 -9.97 5.12 -0.98
N LEU A 27 -9.08 4.19 -1.33
CA LEU A 27 -8.24 4.21 -2.54
C LEU A 27 -8.98 3.73 -3.79
N GLY A 28 -10.26 3.33 -3.68
CA GLY A 28 -11.10 2.93 -4.81
C GLY A 28 -11.11 1.43 -5.10
N TYR A 29 -10.57 0.59 -4.21
CA TYR A 29 -10.65 -0.86 -4.34
C TYR A 29 -11.97 -1.41 -3.78
N ASP A 30 -12.36 -2.59 -4.25
CA ASP A 30 -13.54 -3.29 -3.75
C ASP A 30 -13.39 -3.69 -2.27
N SER A 31 -14.53 -3.79 -1.57
CA SER A 31 -14.58 -4.06 -0.12
C SER A 31 -13.96 -5.40 0.32
N ASP A 32 -13.87 -6.36 -0.60
CA ASP A 32 -13.27 -7.69 -0.39
C ASP A 32 -11.88 -7.83 -1.03
N ALA A 33 -11.39 -6.80 -1.72
CA ALA A 33 -10.11 -6.81 -2.40
C ALA A 33 -8.95 -7.11 -1.44
N LYS A 34 -8.00 -7.93 -1.90
CA LYS A 34 -6.73 -8.18 -1.21
C LYS A 34 -5.63 -7.41 -1.92
N ILE A 35 -5.14 -6.36 -1.27
CA ILE A 35 -4.13 -5.47 -1.81
C ILE A 35 -2.79 -5.73 -1.14
N VAL A 36 -1.73 -5.89 -1.94
CA VAL A 36 -0.37 -6.16 -1.48
C VAL A 36 0.59 -5.20 -2.16
N ILE A 37 1.48 -4.59 -1.37
CA ILE A 37 2.66 -3.90 -1.87
C ILE A 37 3.84 -4.87 -1.70
N LEU A 38 4.38 -5.37 -2.81
CA LEU A 38 5.61 -6.14 -2.81
C LEU A 38 6.79 -5.15 -2.86
N ASN A 39 7.55 -5.10 -1.77
CA ASN A 39 8.71 -4.23 -1.62
C ASN A 39 10.00 -5.05 -1.64
N ALA A 40 10.95 -4.69 -2.51
CA ALA A 40 12.33 -5.18 -2.45
C ALA A 40 13.12 -4.35 -1.44
N ASP A 41 13.60 -4.96 -0.36
CA ASP A 41 14.35 -4.26 0.69
C ASP A 41 15.83 -4.09 0.32
N ASP A 42 16.57 -3.33 1.14
CA ASP A 42 18.03 -3.27 1.12
C ASP A 42 18.70 -2.60 -0.11
N TYR A 43 17.96 -1.87 -0.93
CA TYR A 43 18.55 -1.21 -2.11
C TYR A 43 19.62 -0.19 -1.71
N GLY A 44 20.80 -0.26 -2.32
CA GLY A 44 21.98 0.53 -1.94
C GLY A 44 22.91 -0.13 -0.92
N MET A 45 22.54 -1.28 -0.33
CA MET A 45 23.37 -2.01 0.65
C MET A 45 24.71 -2.46 0.04
N CYS A 46 24.66 -3.20 -1.07
CA CYS A 46 25.82 -3.68 -1.79
C CYS A 46 25.55 -3.79 -3.31
N HIS A 47 26.60 -3.93 -4.12
CA HIS A 47 26.47 -4.07 -5.57
C HIS A 47 25.56 -5.23 -5.99
N ALA A 48 25.69 -6.39 -5.34
CA ALA A 48 24.89 -7.56 -5.67
C ALA A 48 23.39 -7.31 -5.40
N GLU A 49 23.07 -6.64 -4.30
CA GLU A 49 21.70 -6.26 -3.94
C GLU A 49 21.13 -5.25 -4.92
N ASN A 50 21.93 -4.26 -5.32
CA ASN A 50 21.53 -3.30 -6.34
C ASN A 50 21.12 -3.97 -7.65
N LEU A 51 21.98 -4.86 -8.17
CA LEU A 51 21.70 -5.59 -9.40
C LEU A 51 20.47 -6.51 -9.26
N GLY A 52 20.27 -7.13 -8.10
CA GLY A 52 19.11 -7.97 -7.82
C GLY A 52 17.81 -7.17 -7.84
N THR A 53 17.77 -6.09 -7.06
CA THR A 53 16.62 -5.18 -6.97
C THR A 53 16.29 -4.56 -8.33
N GLN A 54 17.29 -4.10 -9.10
CA GLN A 54 17.09 -3.54 -10.45
C GLN A 54 16.44 -4.56 -11.39
N LYS A 55 16.90 -5.82 -11.40
CA LYS A 55 16.33 -6.87 -12.26
C LYS A 55 14.85 -7.14 -11.95
N VAL A 56 14.46 -7.19 -10.68
CA VAL A 56 13.05 -7.46 -10.31
C VAL A 56 12.16 -6.25 -10.55
N LEU A 57 12.68 -5.03 -10.45
CA LEU A 57 11.99 -3.80 -10.85
C LEU A 57 11.78 -3.78 -12.37
N GLU A 58 12.82 -4.03 -13.17
CA GLU A 58 12.74 -4.08 -14.64
C GLU A 58 11.79 -5.16 -15.14
N ALA A 59 11.77 -6.32 -14.47
CA ALA A 59 10.83 -7.40 -14.77
C ALA A 59 9.38 -7.11 -14.35
N GLY A 60 9.13 -6.00 -13.64
CA GLY A 60 7.82 -5.64 -13.11
C GLY A 60 7.30 -6.58 -12.01
N ILE A 61 8.19 -7.36 -11.38
CA ILE A 61 7.84 -8.29 -10.29
C ILE A 61 7.50 -7.51 -9.02
N VAL A 62 8.25 -6.43 -8.77
CA VAL A 62 8.00 -5.46 -7.70
C VAL A 62 7.84 -4.07 -8.29
N SER A 63 7.10 -3.21 -7.60
CA SER A 63 6.94 -1.79 -7.95
C SER A 63 7.42 -0.85 -6.85
N SER A 64 8.05 -1.40 -5.80
CA SER A 64 8.46 -0.68 -4.62
C SER A 64 9.80 -1.22 -4.11
N THR A 65 10.65 -0.33 -3.63
CA THR A 65 11.90 -0.66 -2.95
C THR A 65 12.24 0.40 -1.92
N THR A 66 13.03 0.01 -0.92
CA THR A 66 13.52 0.88 0.16
C THR A 66 15.04 1.02 0.07
N MET A 67 15.52 2.25 0.14
CA MET A 67 16.95 2.56 0.01
C MET A 67 17.64 2.65 1.37
N MET A 68 18.75 1.94 1.53
CA MET A 68 19.57 1.98 2.74
C MET A 68 20.59 3.12 2.72
N MET A 69 20.33 4.16 3.51
CA MET A 69 21.30 5.23 3.75
C MET A 69 22.10 4.95 5.05
N PRO A 70 23.41 5.20 5.12
CA PRO A 70 24.32 5.67 4.06
C PRO A 70 25.21 4.53 3.51
N CYS A 71 24.63 3.46 2.97
CA CYS A 71 25.41 2.30 2.54
C CYS A 71 26.38 2.61 1.37
N PRO A 72 27.51 1.88 1.24
CA PRO A 72 28.56 2.20 0.27
C PRO A 72 28.11 2.23 -1.19
N TRP A 73 27.03 1.51 -1.53
CA TRP A 73 26.51 1.36 -2.89
C TRP A 73 25.27 2.21 -3.18
N VAL A 74 24.91 3.14 -2.28
CA VAL A 74 23.80 4.08 -2.48
C VAL A 74 23.98 4.93 -3.74
N LEU A 75 25.19 5.43 -4.01
CA LEU A 75 25.39 6.33 -5.15
C LEU A 75 25.09 5.64 -6.48
N GLU A 76 25.47 4.36 -6.62
CA GLU A 76 25.10 3.53 -7.78
C GLU A 76 23.57 3.39 -7.87
N ALA A 77 22.93 3.03 -6.76
CA ALA A 77 21.47 2.85 -6.71
C ALA A 77 20.71 4.14 -7.11
N VAL A 78 21.19 5.30 -6.64
CA VAL A 78 20.66 6.62 -6.99
C VAL A 78 20.89 6.97 -8.46
N GLU A 79 22.08 6.68 -9.00
CA GLU A 79 22.36 6.91 -10.42
C GLU A 79 21.45 6.10 -11.34
N TYR A 80 21.15 4.85 -10.95
CA TYR A 80 20.19 4.03 -11.67
C TYR A 80 18.78 4.65 -11.64
N ILE A 81 18.27 4.99 -10.45
CA ILE A 81 16.91 5.56 -10.32
C ILE A 81 16.76 6.84 -11.15
N LYS A 82 17.74 7.74 -11.13
CA LYS A 82 17.72 9.00 -11.90
C LYS A 82 17.64 8.83 -13.42
N LYS A 83 18.00 7.64 -13.94
CA LYS A 83 17.95 7.34 -15.38
C LYS A 83 16.61 6.70 -15.77
N THR A 84 15.95 6.04 -14.82
CA THR A 84 14.77 5.20 -15.06
C THR A 84 13.47 5.88 -14.63
N ILE A 85 13.52 6.84 -13.70
CA ILE A 85 12.42 7.72 -13.27
C ILE A 85 12.72 9.15 -13.73
#